data_AF-A0A2N6G4K9-F1
#
_entry.id   AF-A0A2N6G4K9-F1
#
_cell.length_a   1.000
_cell.length_b   1.000
_cell.length_c   1.000
_cell.angle_alpha   90.00
_cell.angle_beta   90.00
_cell.angle_gamma   90.00
#
_symmetry.space_group_name_H-M   'P 1'
#
loop_
_entity.id
_entity.type
_entity.pdbx_description
1 polymer ?
#
loop_
_entity_poly.entity_id
_entity_poly.type
_entity_poly.pdbx_seq_one_letter_code
_entity_poly.pdbx_strand_id
1 'polypeptide(L)'
;MFEINTINNKGINRGKTLKSSMHFNDFEKRLLNIDMDISKFSSYFGIARSTIYGWKRENKLIIPLYIEKIIDLLEVKNQLRDGIEKLHKTNSYEVKKLYEINTQEPIKKRKVKK
;
A
#
# COMPACT_ATOMS: atom_id res chain seq x y z
N MET A 1 -21.57 9.24 18.80
CA MET A 1 -22.94 8.87 18.43
C MET A 1 -23.16 9.44 17.03
N PHE A 2 -23.25 8.60 16.01
CA PHE A 2 -23.50 9.06 14.64
C PHE A 2 -25.00 8.90 14.35
N GLU A 3 -25.73 10.00 14.35
CA GLU A 3 -27.13 10.01 13.95
C GLU A 3 -27.23 10.09 12.43
N ILE A 4 -27.77 9.04 11.82
CA ILE A 4 -28.18 9.02 10.42
C ILE A 4 -29.66 9.42 10.41
N ASN A 5 -29.97 10.68 10.08
CA ASN A 5 -31.34 11.10 9.83
C ASN A 5 -31.66 11.07 8.34
N THR A 6 -32.80 10.45 8.05
CA THR A 6 -33.28 9.90 6.79
C THR A 6 -33.78 10.92 5.76
N ILE A 7 -33.27 10.77 4.54
CA ILE A 7 -33.88 10.84 3.20
C ILE A 7 -35.25 11.55 3.05
N ASN A 8 -35.31 12.65 2.26
CA ASN A 8 -36.36 12.83 1.23
C ASN A 8 -36.10 13.93 0.16
N ASN A 9 -35.90 13.47 -1.09
CA ASN A 9 -36.61 13.82 -2.34
C ASN A 9 -36.86 15.28 -2.80
N LYS A 10 -35.81 16.05 -3.11
CA LYS A 10 -35.85 17.13 -4.14
C LYS A 10 -34.48 17.27 -4.81
N GLY A 11 -34.33 16.74 -6.03
CA GLY A 11 -33.05 16.62 -6.72
C GLY A 11 -32.12 15.63 -6.02
N ILE A 12 -31.26 14.94 -6.76
CA ILE A 12 -30.18 14.16 -6.12
C ILE A 12 -29.25 15.19 -5.48
N ASN A 13 -29.49 15.53 -4.20
CA ASN A 13 -28.51 16.21 -3.37
C ASN A 13 -27.38 15.19 -3.17
N ARG A 14 -26.49 15.12 -4.17
CA ARG A 14 -25.19 14.47 -4.03
C ARG A 14 -24.57 15.12 -2.81
N GLY A 15 -24.50 14.39 -1.70
CA GLY A 15 -23.80 14.87 -0.51
C GLY A 15 -22.45 15.42 -0.95
N LYS A 16 -22.13 16.66 -0.55
CA LYS A 16 -20.87 17.29 -0.96
C LYS A 16 -19.74 16.35 -0.56
N THR A 17 -19.02 15.83 -1.54
CA THR A 17 -17.88 14.95 -1.27
C THR A 17 -16.88 15.72 -0.42
N LEU A 18 -16.46 15.12 0.70
CA LEU A 18 -15.40 15.68 1.53
C LEU A 18 -14.13 15.81 0.69
N LYS A 19 -13.45 16.94 0.83
CA LYS A 19 -12.23 17.24 0.08
C LYS A 19 -11.02 16.89 0.95
N SER A 20 -10.04 16.27 0.31
CA SER A 20 -8.72 16.06 0.89
C SER A 20 -7.95 17.39 0.97
N SER A 21 -7.03 17.51 1.93
CA SER A 21 -6.02 18.57 1.97
C SER A 21 -4.79 18.28 1.10
N MET A 22 -4.70 17.08 0.51
CA MET A 22 -3.58 16.64 -0.32
C MET A 22 -3.48 17.44 -1.62
N HIS A 23 -2.28 17.90 -1.94
CA HIS A 23 -2.01 18.55 -3.22
C HIS A 23 -1.88 17.51 -4.34
N PHE A 24 -2.21 17.90 -5.57
CA PHE A 24 -2.11 17.02 -6.75
C PHE A 24 -0.69 16.47 -6.96
N ASN A 25 0.33 17.30 -6.73
CA ASN A 25 1.72 16.86 -6.83
C ASN A 25 2.07 15.80 -5.78
N ASP A 26 1.49 15.88 -4.57
CA ASP A 26 1.70 14.87 -3.53
C ASP A 26 0.96 13.58 -3.88
N PHE A 27 -0.24 13.68 -4.43
CA PHE A 27 -0.96 12.54 -4.99
C PHE A 27 -0.13 11.81 -6.06
N GLU A 28 0.44 12.53 -7.03
CA GLU A 28 1.29 11.94 -8.06
C GLU A 28 2.52 11.23 -7.47
N LYS A 29 3.20 11.87 -6.50
CA LYS A 29 4.35 11.26 -5.81
C LYS A 29 3.97 10.01 -5.03
N ARG A 30 2.87 10.05 -4.29
CA ARG A 30 2.40 8.91 -3.47
C ARG A 30 1.99 7.73 -4.34
N LEU A 31 1.37 7.97 -5.50
CA LEU A 31 1.10 6.90 -6.47
C LEU A 31 2.38 6.21 -6.93
N LEU A 32 3.42 6.98 -7.28
CA LEU A 32 4.69 6.41 -7.72
C LEU A 32 5.36 5.56 -6.62
N ASN A 33 5.24 5.97 -5.35
CA ASN A 33 5.76 5.20 -4.22
C ASN A 33 5.10 3.83 -4.04
N ILE A 34 3.88 3.65 -4.54
CA ILE A 34 3.16 2.38 -4.51
C ILE A 34 3.18 1.65 -5.87
N ASP A 35 4.13 2.00 -6.75
CA ASP A 35 4.26 1.47 -8.12
C ASP A 35 2.96 1.61 -8.96
N MET A 36 2.25 2.71 -8.74
CA MET A 36 1.13 3.14 -9.57
C MET A 36 1.46 4.46 -10.28
N ASP A 37 1.06 4.56 -11.54
CA ASP A 37 0.94 5.84 -12.23
C ASP A 37 -0.55 6.20 -12.39
N ILE A 38 -0.83 7.39 -12.91
CA ILE A 38 -2.21 7.84 -13.14
C ILE A 38 -2.99 6.88 -14.07
N SER A 39 -2.31 6.24 -15.02
CA SER A 39 -2.94 5.32 -15.98
C SER A 39 -3.37 4.02 -15.30
N LYS A 40 -2.48 3.40 -14.51
CA LYS A 40 -2.75 2.24 -13.67
C LYS A 40 -3.85 2.55 -12.67
N PHE A 41 -3.75 3.69 -11.97
CA PHE A 41 -4.76 4.12 -11.00
C PHE A 41 -6.14 4.32 -11.65
N SER A 42 -6.18 4.99 -12.80
CA SER A 42 -7.40 5.20 -13.59
C SER A 42 -8.05 3.88 -13.99
N SER A 43 -7.26 2.93 -14.53
CA SER A 43 -7.74 1.63 -14.95
C SER A 43 -8.22 0.78 -13.78
N TYR A 44 -7.53 0.83 -12.64
CA TYR A 44 -7.83 -0.02 -11.48
C TYR A 44 -9.09 0.44 -10.74
N PHE A 45 -9.26 1.75 -10.56
CA PHE A 45 -10.37 2.32 -9.80
C PHE A 45 -11.54 2.78 -10.68
N GLY A 46 -11.43 2.65 -12.01
CA GLY A 46 -12.48 3.06 -12.95
C GLY A 46 -12.73 4.57 -12.98
N ILE A 47 -11.71 5.36 -12.64
CA ILE A 47 -11.81 6.83 -12.64
C ILE A 47 -11.15 7.35 -13.90
N ALA A 48 -11.86 8.11 -14.73
CA ALA A 48 -11.31 8.64 -15.97
C ALA A 48 -10.06 9.50 -15.73
N ARG A 49 -9.01 9.33 -16.55
CA ARG A 49 -7.79 10.15 -16.48
C ARG A 49 -8.09 11.65 -16.55
N SER A 50 -9.05 12.07 -17.38
CA SER A 50 -9.50 13.45 -17.47
C SER A 50 -10.06 13.99 -16.15
N THR A 51 -10.76 13.16 -15.38
CA THR A 51 -11.23 13.50 -14.03
C THR A 51 -10.07 13.67 -13.07
N ILE A 52 -9.09 12.76 -13.10
CA ILE A 52 -7.91 12.81 -12.24
C ILE A 52 -7.10 14.08 -12.54
N TYR A 53 -6.78 14.35 -13.80
CA TYR A 53 -6.10 15.60 -14.20
C TYR A 53 -6.95 16.85 -13.92
N GLY A 54 -8.28 16.71 -13.84
CA GLY A 54 -9.18 17.78 -13.41
C GLY A 54 -8.93 18.24 -11.98
N TRP A 55 -8.38 17.38 -11.11
CA TRP A 55 -8.01 17.74 -9.72
C TRP A 55 -6.83 18.70 -9.65
N LYS A 56 -6.12 18.92 -10.76
CA LYS A 56 -4.97 19.83 -10.87
C LYS A 56 -5.37 21.30 -11.11
N ARG A 57 -6.61 21.62 -11.49
CA ARG A 57 -6.96 22.97 -11.99
C ARG A 57 -7.15 24.02 -10.89
N GLU A 58 -6.48 25.16 -11.10
CA GLU A 58 -6.77 26.53 -10.62
C GLU A 58 -7.31 26.66 -9.19
N ASN A 59 -6.38 26.73 -8.23
CA ASN A 59 -6.60 27.19 -6.85
C ASN A 59 -7.69 26.47 -6.04
N LYS A 60 -8.27 25.38 -6.55
CA LYS A 60 -9.27 24.56 -5.87
C LYS A 60 -8.82 23.11 -5.92
N LEU A 61 -8.18 22.70 -4.83
CA LEU A 61 -7.85 21.31 -4.54
C LEU A 61 -9.15 20.53 -4.35
N ILE A 62 -9.46 19.63 -5.27
CA ILE A 62 -10.61 18.72 -5.13
C ILE A 62 -10.13 17.31 -5.42
N ILE A 63 -9.07 16.88 -4.75
CA ILE A 63 -8.90 15.45 -4.54
C ILE A 63 -9.99 15.04 -3.55
N PRO A 64 -10.89 14.11 -3.89
CA PRO A 64 -11.85 13.59 -2.93
C PRO A 64 -11.15 12.93 -1.75
N LEU A 65 -11.65 13.12 -0.52
CA LEU A 65 -11.06 12.52 0.69
C LEU A 65 -10.94 10.99 0.60
N TYR A 66 -11.90 10.33 -0.07
CA TYR A 66 -11.83 8.88 -0.25
C TYR A 66 -10.64 8.44 -1.11
N ILE A 67 -10.15 9.30 -2.03
CA ILE A 67 -8.95 9.01 -2.82
C ILE A 67 -7.71 9.02 -1.94
N GLU A 68 -7.59 10.02 -1.05
CA GLU A 68 -6.52 10.05 -0.06
C GLU A 68 -6.53 8.79 0.82
N LYS A 69 -7.72 8.37 1.29
CA LYS A 69 -7.85 7.15 2.09
C LYS A 69 -7.51 5.87 1.34
N ILE A 70 -7.83 5.80 0.05
CA ILE A 70 -7.40 4.67 -0.79
C ILE A 70 -5.88 4.61 -0.85
N ILE A 71 -5.19 5.73 -1.03
CA ILE A 71 -3.73 5.78 -1.10
C ILE A 71 -3.11 5.42 0.25
N ASP A 72 -3.63 5.98 1.36
CA ASP A 72 -3.21 5.62 2.73
C ASP A 72 -3.23 4.09 2.93
N LEU A 73 -4.32 3.43 2.51
CA LEU A 73 -4.48 1.99 2.64
C LEU A 73 -3.50 1.19 1.76
N LEU A 74 -3.22 1.66 0.55
CA LEU A 74 -2.27 1.00 -0.36
C LEU A 74 -0.84 1.09 0.15
N GLU A 75 -0.45 2.23 0.73
CA GLU A 75 0.86 2.42 1.35
C GLU A 75 1.03 1.50 2.56
N VAL A 76 0.04 1.43 3.46
CA VAL A 76 0.06 0.52 4.62
C VAL A 76 0.14 -0.94 4.17
N LYS A 77 -0.61 -1.32 3.12
CA LYS A 77 -0.54 -2.67 2.54
C LYS A 77 0.87 -3.00 2.05
N ASN A 78 1.55 -2.07 1.37
CA ASN A 78 2.91 -2.29 0.88
C ASN A 78 3.90 -2.42 2.04
N GLN A 79 3.82 -1.54 3.04
CA GLN A 79 4.65 -1.63 4.24
C GLN A 79 4.46 -2.97 4.98
N LEU A 80 3.22 -3.44 5.08
CA LEU A 80 2.90 -4.74 5.69
C LEU A 80 3.52 -5.89 4.89
N ARG A 81 3.42 -5.85 3.56
CA ARG A 81 4.05 -6.85 2.69
C ARG A 81 5.56 -6.92 2.90
N ASP A 82 6.23 -5.78 2.94
CA ASP A 82 7.68 -5.71 3.16
C ASP A 82 8.05 -6.24 4.56
N GLY A 83 7.24 -5.91 5.58
CA GLY A 83 7.40 -6.44 6.93
C GLY A 83 7.30 -7.96 6.98
N ILE A 84 6.29 -8.54 6.32
CA ILE A 84 6.08 -9.99 6.22
C ILE A 84 7.26 -10.65 5.48
N GLU A 85 7.72 -10.08 4.36
CA GLU A 85 8.84 -10.62 3.60
C GLU A 85 10.14 -10.62 4.43
N LYS A 86 10.39 -9.54 5.19
CA LYS A 86 11.52 -9.48 6.13
C LYS A 86 11.44 -10.56 7.19
N LEU A 87 10.28 -10.78 7.80
CA LEU A 87 10.07 -11.85 8.79
C LEU A 87 10.34 -13.23 8.20
N HIS A 88 9.85 -13.51 6.98
CA HIS A 88 10.12 -14.76 6.29
C HIS A 88 11.62 -14.97 6.01
N LYS A 89 12.32 -13.92 5.58
CA LYS A 89 13.77 -13.98 5.34
C LYS A 89 14.54 -14.25 6.63
N THR A 90 14.21 -13.57 7.73
CA THR A 90 14.84 -13.80 9.03
C THR A 90 14.63 -15.23 9.51
N ASN A 91 13.39 -15.73 9.51
CA ASN A 91 13.10 -17.10 9.91
C ASN A 91 13.84 -18.12 9.04
N SER A 92 13.88 -17.91 7.72
CA SER A 92 14.58 -18.82 6.80
C SER A 92 16.10 -18.82 7.03
N TYR A 93 16.70 -17.66 7.35
CA TYR A 93 18.12 -17.54 7.66
C TYR A 93 18.48 -18.21 8.99
N GLU A 94 17.67 -17.99 10.03
CA GLU A 94 17.86 -18.63 11.35
C GLU A 94 17.73 -20.15 11.25
N VAL A 95 16.73 -20.63 10.51
CA VAL A 95 16.55 -22.07 10.25
C VAL A 95 17.75 -22.65 9.52
N LYS A 96 18.24 -22.01 8.45
CA LYS A 96 19.46 -22.45 7.75
C LYS A 96 20.68 -22.53 8.67
N LYS A 97 20.89 -21.51 9.51
CA LYS A 97 21.99 -21.47 10.47
C LYS A 97 21.91 -22.60 11.49
N LEU A 98 20.71 -22.93 11.97
CA LEU A 98 20.49 -24.08 12.87
C LEU A 98 20.79 -25.42 12.18
N TYR A 99 20.41 -25.58 10.91
CA TYR A 99 20.75 -26.77 10.13
C TYR A 99 22.26 -26.90 9.89
N GLU A 100 22.97 -25.82 9.59
CA GLU A 100 24.43 -25.83 9.42
C GLU A 100 25.16 -26.22 10.72
N ILE A 101 24.69 -25.75 11.89
CA ILE A 101 25.24 -26.13 13.19
C ILE A 101 24.99 -27.63 13.48
N ASN A 102 23.79 -28.13 13.17
CA ASN A 102 23.41 -29.52 13.45
C ASN A 102 23.99 -30.55 12.46
N THR A 103 24.42 -30.13 11.27
CA THR A 103 24.98 -31.01 10.24
C THR A 103 26.51 -31.03 10.19
N GLN A 104 27.18 -30.17 10.97
CA GLN A 104 28.61 -30.33 11.28
C GLN A 104 28.80 -31.49 12.28
N GLU A 105 28.57 -32.72 11.82
CA GLU A 105 29.04 -33.90 12.54
C GLU A 105 30.56 -33.79 12.76
N PRO A 106 31.09 -34.09 13.96
CA PRO A 106 32.52 -34.13 14.16
C PRO A 106 33.09 -35.20 13.22
N ILE A 107 33.93 -34.78 12.27
CA ILE A 107 34.71 -35.68 11.42
C ILE A 107 35.46 -36.61 12.38
N LYS A 108 34.98 -37.84 12.57
CA LYS A 108 35.69 -38.88 13.29
C LYS A 108 36.95 -39.14 12.46
N LYS A 109 38.06 -38.48 12.81
CA LYS A 109 39.37 -38.82 12.29
C LYS A 109 39.58 -40.30 12.59
N ARG A 110 39.37 -41.16 11.59
CA ARG A 110 39.75 -42.57 11.66
C ARG A 110 41.24 -42.57 11.92
N LYS A 111 41.64 -42.95 13.14
CA LYS A 111 43.03 -43.33 13.41
C LYS A 111 43.33 -44.51 12.51
N VAL A 112 44.05 -44.26 11.42
CA VAL A 112 44.66 -45.33 10.62
C VAL A 112 45.73 -45.96 11.51
N LYS A 113 45.42 -47.12 12.07
CA LYS A 113 46.42 -47.99 12.69
C LYS A 113 47.05 -48.85 11.59
N LYS A 114 48.27 -48.50 11.20
CA LYS A 114 49.47 -49.36 11.26
C LYS A 114 50.61 -48.66 10.57
#